data_AF-A0A9W8DDJ7-F1
#
_entry.id   AF-A0A9W8DDJ7-F1
#
_cell.length_a   1.000
_cell.length_b   1.000
_cell.length_c   1.000
_cell.angle_alpha   90.00
_cell.angle_beta   90.00
_cell.angle_gamma   90.00
#
_symmetry.space_group_name_H-M   'P 1'
#
loop_
_entity.id
_entity.type
_entity.pdbx_description
1 polymer ?
#
loop_
_entity_poly.entity_id
_entity_poly.type
_entity_poly.pdbx_seq_one_letter_code
_entity_poly.pdbx_strand_id
1 'polypeptide(L)'
;MISNVKQDMRELQELKNKYMKSSSIDRSLKAIFQSKYHKVCEDVKAMIEGYSNVAKKYSSQYREKLKTQYRIANPNATDEEIDDAVYNDNAHQAFATAVSNSSKVQSATRVLSNVKQRHDDVKKIEKTIEELAAMVFEMAQMVDEQQEAIDHIEDAIEESSAQVEEGHKAIGQAIVYRKKSRKRAWIFILLVVILLVVIGVVLYFKLR
;
A
#
# COMPACT_ATOMS: atom_id res chain seq x y z
N MET A 1 -0.35 1.53 -13.41
CA MET A 1 -0.15 2.00 -12.01
C MET A 1 -1.45 1.89 -11.21
N ILE A 2 -2.52 2.59 -11.58
CA ILE A 2 -3.86 2.49 -10.93
C ILE A 2 -4.40 1.05 -10.92
N SER A 3 -4.30 0.34 -12.04
CA SER A 3 -4.66 -1.09 -12.12
C SER A 3 -3.85 -1.98 -11.17
N ASN A 4 -2.59 -1.64 -10.91
CA ASN A 4 -1.72 -2.43 -10.04
C ASN A 4 -2.13 -2.20 -8.58
N VAL A 5 -2.32 -0.94 -8.17
CA VAL A 5 -2.82 -0.61 -6.83
C VAL A 5 -4.16 -1.29 -6.56
N LYS A 6 -5.06 -1.30 -7.56
CA LYS A 6 -6.35 -1.98 -7.45
C LYS A 6 -6.21 -3.49 -7.26
N GLN A 7 -5.28 -4.12 -7.99
CA GLN A 7 -4.98 -5.54 -7.84
C GLN A 7 -4.37 -5.83 -6.46
N ASP A 8 -3.37 -5.07 -6.06
CA ASP A 8 -2.68 -5.22 -4.76
C ASP A 8 -3.67 -5.10 -3.59
N MET A 9 -4.65 -4.19 -3.69
CA MET A 9 -5.70 -4.05 -2.68
C MET A 9 -6.63 -5.26 -2.60
N ARG A 10 -6.97 -5.87 -3.75
CA ARG A 10 -7.76 -7.11 -3.77
C ARG A 10 -6.99 -8.28 -3.17
N GLU A 11 -5.72 -8.42 -3.52
CA GLU A 11 -4.84 -9.43 -2.94
C GLU A 11 -4.72 -9.25 -1.42
N LEU A 12 -4.58 -8.02 -0.94
CA LEU A 12 -4.59 -7.72 0.50
C LEU A 12 -5.93 -8.08 1.16
N GLN A 13 -7.06 -7.84 0.49
CA GLN A 13 -8.38 -8.20 1.00
C GLN A 13 -8.56 -9.72 1.08
N GLU A 14 -8.10 -10.46 0.08
CA GLU A 14 -8.08 -11.93 0.09
C GLU A 14 -7.17 -12.46 1.21
N LEU A 15 -6.00 -11.84 1.39
CA LEU A 15 -5.08 -12.19 2.46
C LEU A 15 -5.72 -11.96 3.82
N LYS A 16 -6.35 -10.80 4.06
CA LYS A 16 -7.14 -10.52 5.25
C LYS A 16 -8.17 -11.63 5.50
N ASN A 17 -8.97 -11.96 4.49
CA ASN A 17 -10.01 -12.98 4.62
C ASN A 17 -9.45 -14.37 4.96
N LYS A 18 -8.32 -14.74 4.35
CA LYS A 18 -7.62 -16.00 4.63
C LYS A 18 -7.07 -16.04 6.07
N TYR A 19 -6.45 -14.96 6.51
CA TYR A 19 -5.89 -14.84 7.86
C TYR A 19 -6.99 -14.87 8.93
N MET A 20 -8.11 -14.17 8.71
CA MET A 20 -9.23 -14.15 9.65
C MET A 20 -9.89 -15.53 9.81
N LYS A 21 -10.01 -16.30 8.72
CA LYS A 21 -10.59 -17.67 8.74
C LYS A 21 -9.66 -18.74 9.31
N SER A 22 -8.36 -18.48 9.43
CA SER A 22 -7.41 -19.47 9.91
C SER A 22 -7.58 -19.73 11.42
N SER A 23 -7.85 -20.97 11.81
CA SER A 23 -8.00 -21.37 13.22
C SER A 23 -6.66 -21.42 13.98
N SER A 24 -5.54 -21.58 13.25
CA SER A 24 -4.20 -21.69 13.84
C SER A 24 -3.58 -20.34 14.21
N ILE A 25 -4.21 -19.23 13.84
CA ILE A 25 -3.69 -17.88 14.07
C ILE A 25 -4.35 -17.33 15.32
N ASP A 26 -3.51 -16.87 16.25
CA ASP A 26 -3.94 -16.31 17.51
C ASP A 26 -4.80 -15.05 17.32
N ARG A 27 -5.71 -14.81 18.28
CA ARG A 27 -6.63 -13.67 18.25
C ARG A 27 -5.87 -12.34 18.25
N SER A 28 -4.78 -12.25 19.00
CA SER A 28 -3.96 -11.04 19.07
C SER A 28 -3.34 -10.69 17.71
N LEU A 29 -2.78 -11.69 17.03
CA LEU A 29 -2.16 -11.52 15.71
C LEU A 29 -3.20 -11.13 14.64
N LYS A 30 -4.42 -11.65 14.74
CA LYS A 30 -5.53 -11.25 13.86
C LYS A 30 -5.91 -9.78 14.07
N ALA A 31 -6.01 -9.32 15.31
CA ALA A 31 -6.31 -7.91 15.62
C ALA A 31 -5.22 -6.97 15.10
N ILE A 32 -3.94 -7.30 15.32
CA ILE A 32 -2.80 -6.53 14.80
C ILE A 32 -2.83 -6.47 13.26
N PHE A 33 -3.05 -7.61 12.61
CA PHE A 33 -3.13 -7.67 11.15
C PHE A 33 -4.30 -6.82 10.62
N GLN A 34 -5.47 -6.91 11.26
CA GLN A 34 -6.66 -6.15 10.89
C GLN A 34 -6.44 -4.65 11.02
N SER A 35 -5.78 -4.20 12.09
CA SER A 35 -5.39 -2.79 12.29
C SER A 35 -4.42 -2.31 11.22
N LYS A 36 -3.37 -3.09 10.92
CA LYS A 36 -2.42 -2.76 9.86
C LYS A 36 -3.09 -2.66 8.49
N TYR A 37 -3.99 -3.59 8.19
CA TYR A 37 -4.80 -3.55 6.97
C TYR A 37 -5.64 -2.28 6.91
N HIS A 38 -6.34 -1.94 7.99
CA HIS A 38 -7.14 -0.71 8.09
C HIS A 38 -6.30 0.52 7.78
N LYS A 39 -5.14 0.62 8.43
CA LYS A 39 -4.27 1.78 8.30
C LYS A 39 -3.76 1.97 6.88
N VAL A 40 -3.39 0.86 6.23
CA VAL A 40 -2.98 0.88 4.81
C VAL A 40 -4.13 1.33 3.92
N CYS A 41 -5.36 0.82 4.13
CA CYS A 41 -6.52 1.26 3.35
C CYS A 41 -6.82 2.75 3.55
N GLU A 42 -6.75 3.25 4.78
CA GLU A 42 -6.94 4.66 5.11
C GLU A 42 -5.88 5.55 4.44
N ASP A 43 -4.61 5.19 4.56
CA ASP A 43 -3.50 5.96 4.00
C ASP A 43 -3.55 6.00 2.46
N VAL A 44 -3.91 4.88 1.83
CA VAL A 44 -4.06 4.80 0.37
C VAL A 44 -5.26 5.59 -0.10
N LYS A 45 -6.41 5.52 0.60
CA LYS A 45 -7.58 6.36 0.32
C LYS A 45 -7.21 7.84 0.37
N ALA A 46 -6.53 8.29 1.43
CA ALA A 46 -6.10 9.66 1.59
C ALA A 46 -5.14 10.10 0.46
N MET A 47 -4.22 9.24 0.03
CA MET A 47 -3.33 9.51 -1.11
C MET A 47 -4.11 9.67 -2.42
N ILE A 48 -5.10 8.81 -2.68
CA ILE A 48 -5.92 8.88 -3.89
C ILE A 48 -6.78 10.15 -3.90
N GLU A 49 -7.40 10.50 -2.78
CA GLU A 49 -8.16 11.75 -2.63
C GLU A 49 -7.26 12.97 -2.85
N GLY A 50 -6.06 12.98 -2.26
CA GLY A 50 -5.06 14.02 -2.48
C GLY A 50 -4.67 14.16 -3.95
N TYR A 51 -4.36 13.05 -4.62
CA TYR A 51 -4.01 13.06 -6.04
C TYR A 51 -5.20 13.48 -6.92
N SER A 52 -6.41 13.00 -6.63
CA SER A 52 -7.65 13.39 -7.32
C SER A 52 -7.90 14.90 -7.22
N ASN A 53 -7.68 15.49 -6.05
CA ASN A 53 -7.80 16.94 -5.85
C ASN A 53 -6.76 17.72 -6.68
N VAL A 54 -5.51 17.27 -6.72
CA VAL A 54 -4.46 17.87 -7.56
C VAL A 54 -4.82 17.75 -9.05
N ALA A 55 -5.27 16.59 -9.49
CA ALA A 55 -5.68 16.33 -10.87
C ALA A 55 -6.88 17.21 -11.28
N LYS A 56 -7.91 17.32 -10.43
CA LYS A 56 -9.06 18.22 -10.64
C LYS A 56 -8.62 19.68 -10.75
N LYS A 57 -7.76 20.13 -9.83
CA LYS A 57 -7.21 21.50 -9.85
C LYS A 57 -6.44 21.78 -11.13
N TYR A 58 -5.62 20.84 -11.59
CA TYR A 58 -4.88 20.97 -12.84
C TYR A 58 -5.81 21.04 -14.06
N SER A 59 -6.82 20.15 -14.15
CA SER A 59 -7.81 20.17 -15.24
C SER A 59 -8.57 21.52 -15.27
N SER A 60 -9.05 22.00 -14.12
CA SER A 60 -9.73 23.29 -14.01
C SER A 60 -8.84 24.46 -14.45
N GLN A 61 -7.59 24.54 -13.96
CA GLN A 61 -6.66 25.59 -14.36
C GLN A 61 -6.34 25.57 -15.86
N TYR A 62 -6.27 24.38 -16.44
CA TYR A 62 -6.03 24.24 -17.87
C TYR A 62 -7.24 24.68 -18.70
N ARG A 63 -8.46 24.30 -18.28
CA ARG A 63 -9.72 24.74 -18.91
C ARG A 63 -9.82 26.26 -18.91
N GLU A 64 -9.50 26.94 -17.80
CA GLU A 64 -9.46 28.41 -17.74
C GLU A 64 -8.46 29.05 -18.71
N LYS A 65 -7.26 28.44 -18.85
CA LYS A 65 -6.28 28.88 -19.85
C LYS A 65 -6.81 28.71 -21.27
N LEU A 66 -7.50 27.61 -21.56
CA LEU A 66 -8.13 27.39 -22.87
C LEU A 66 -9.22 28.43 -23.17
N LYS A 67 -10.10 28.72 -22.20
CA LYS A 67 -11.12 29.78 -22.35
C LYS A 67 -10.48 31.12 -22.71
N THR A 68 -9.41 31.47 -21.99
CA THR A 68 -8.65 32.71 -22.25
C THR A 68 -8.04 32.72 -23.65
N GLN A 69 -7.40 31.63 -24.09
CA GLN A 69 -6.80 31.53 -25.43
C GLN A 69 -7.86 31.55 -26.54
N TYR A 70 -9.02 30.93 -26.31
CA TYR A 70 -10.15 30.98 -27.24
C TYR A 70 -10.65 32.40 -27.40
N ARG A 71 -10.85 33.14 -26.30
CA ARG A 71 -11.30 34.53 -26.31
C ARG A 71 -10.32 35.48 -27.01
N ILE A 72 -9.01 35.20 -26.90
CA ILE A 72 -7.98 35.95 -27.65
C ILE A 72 -8.08 35.66 -29.16
N ALA A 73 -8.36 34.42 -29.56
CA ALA A 73 -8.50 34.04 -30.96
C ALA A 73 -9.82 34.51 -31.58
N ASN A 74 -10.92 34.53 -30.81
CA ASN A 74 -12.24 34.99 -31.21
C ASN A 74 -12.83 35.95 -30.16
N PRO A 75 -12.55 37.27 -30.26
CA PRO A 75 -12.98 38.27 -29.28
C PRO A 75 -14.50 38.44 -29.16
N ASN A 76 -15.26 38.04 -30.19
CA ASN A 76 -16.71 38.19 -30.24
C ASN A 76 -17.46 36.91 -29.80
N ALA A 77 -16.74 35.87 -29.36
CA ALA A 77 -17.35 34.63 -28.90
C ALA A 77 -18.14 34.83 -27.60
N THR A 78 -19.31 34.22 -27.55
CA THR A 78 -20.14 34.17 -26.33
C THR A 78 -19.54 33.20 -25.30
N ASP A 79 -19.83 33.38 -24.01
CA ASP A 79 -19.33 32.48 -22.97
C ASP A 79 -19.87 31.04 -23.15
N GLU A 80 -21.06 30.88 -23.71
CA GLU A 80 -21.65 29.58 -24.04
C GLU A 80 -20.89 28.87 -25.18
N GLU A 81 -20.52 29.58 -26.24
CA GLU A 81 -19.67 29.02 -27.31
C GLU A 81 -18.28 28.63 -26.81
N ILE A 82 -17.73 29.39 -25.86
CA ILE A 82 -16.42 29.10 -25.25
C ILE A 82 -16.50 27.84 -24.37
N ASP A 83 -17.56 27.70 -23.57
CA ASP A 83 -17.76 26.50 -22.75
C ASP A 83 -18.01 25.27 -23.64
N ASP A 84 -18.84 25.35 -24.67
CA ASP A 84 -19.00 24.25 -25.62
C ASP A 84 -17.66 23.89 -26.30
N ALA A 85 -16.84 24.88 -26.65
CA ALA A 85 -15.53 24.65 -27.25
C ALA A 85 -14.45 24.18 -26.27
N VAL A 86 -14.67 24.16 -24.95
CA VAL A 86 -13.70 23.69 -23.95
C VAL A 86 -14.15 22.40 -23.27
N TYR A 87 -15.46 22.15 -23.18
CA TYR A 87 -16.03 21.01 -22.48
C TYR A 87 -16.45 19.88 -23.43
N ASN A 88 -16.68 20.16 -24.71
CA ASN A 88 -17.08 19.15 -25.68
C ASN A 88 -15.86 18.49 -26.35
N ASP A 89 -15.97 17.21 -26.72
CA ASP A 89 -14.88 16.42 -27.34
C ASP A 89 -14.36 17.02 -28.66
N ASN A 90 -15.21 17.84 -29.32
CA ASN A 90 -14.91 18.55 -30.57
C ASN A 90 -14.28 19.94 -30.36
N ALA A 91 -13.85 20.26 -29.14
CA ALA A 91 -13.15 21.49 -28.76
C ALA A 91 -12.06 21.92 -29.76
N HIS A 92 -11.26 20.95 -30.22
CA HIS A 92 -10.19 21.16 -31.18
C HIS A 92 -10.68 21.63 -32.55
N GLN A 93 -11.86 21.19 -32.99
CA GLN A 93 -12.51 21.61 -34.23
C GLN A 93 -13.08 23.02 -34.11
N ALA A 94 -13.74 23.33 -32.98
CA ALA A 94 -14.23 24.67 -32.70
C ALA A 94 -13.08 25.70 -32.62
N PHE A 95 -11.96 25.32 -31.98
CA PHE A 95 -10.75 26.14 -31.92
C PHE A 95 -10.10 26.32 -33.31
N ALA A 96 -10.05 25.26 -34.13
CA ALA A 96 -9.52 25.32 -35.49
C ALA A 96 -10.32 26.31 -36.36
N THR A 97 -11.65 26.27 -36.27
CA THR A 97 -12.55 27.18 -37.02
C THR A 97 -12.38 28.63 -36.56
N ALA A 98 -12.35 28.86 -35.23
CA ALA A 98 -12.17 30.19 -34.65
C ALA A 98 -10.83 30.81 -35.07
N VAL A 99 -9.75 30.03 -35.04
CA VAL A 99 -8.41 30.47 -35.40
C VAL A 99 -8.25 30.68 -36.91
N SER A 100 -8.90 29.86 -37.74
CA SER A 100 -8.84 29.98 -39.21
C SER A 100 -9.52 31.24 -39.74
N ASN A 101 -10.53 31.74 -39.02
CA ASN A 101 -11.19 33.01 -39.33
C ASN A 101 -10.35 34.24 -38.90
N SER A 102 -9.29 34.04 -38.12
CA SER A 102 -8.37 35.10 -37.70
C SER A 102 -7.24 35.27 -38.71
N SER A 103 -6.89 36.51 -39.05
CA SER A 103 -5.88 36.87 -40.08
C SER A 103 -4.41 36.51 -39.73
N LYS A 104 -4.16 35.70 -38.69
CA LYS A 104 -2.82 35.30 -38.18
C LYS A 104 -2.48 33.83 -38.46
N VAL A 105 -2.68 33.39 -39.72
CA VAL A 105 -2.67 32.00 -40.20
C VAL A 105 -1.37 31.20 -39.93
N GLN A 106 -0.18 31.81 -39.82
CA GLN A 106 1.05 31.05 -39.54
C GLN A 106 1.26 30.71 -38.05
N SER A 107 0.82 31.58 -37.15
CA SER A 107 0.85 31.34 -35.68
C SER A 107 -0.25 30.36 -35.26
N ALA A 108 -1.36 30.37 -35.99
CA ALA A 108 -2.54 29.54 -35.81
C ALA A 108 -2.24 28.03 -35.73
N THR A 109 -1.48 27.49 -36.70
CA THR A 109 -1.25 26.04 -36.79
C THR A 109 -0.46 25.49 -35.61
N ARG A 110 0.53 26.25 -35.10
CA ARG A 110 1.31 25.86 -33.91
C ARG A 110 0.48 25.93 -32.63
N VAL A 111 -0.35 26.96 -32.50
CA VAL A 111 -1.26 27.10 -31.35
C VAL A 111 -2.29 25.98 -31.37
N LEU A 112 -2.87 25.67 -32.53
CA LEU A 112 -3.85 24.60 -32.68
C LEU A 112 -3.28 23.22 -32.33
N SER A 113 -2.07 22.90 -32.80
CA SER A 113 -1.40 21.63 -32.45
C SER A 113 -1.13 21.51 -30.95
N ASN A 114 -0.72 22.61 -30.31
CA ASN A 114 -0.50 22.64 -28.86
C ASN A 114 -1.82 22.46 -28.10
N VAL A 115 -2.89 23.15 -28.51
CA VAL A 115 -4.22 23.01 -27.90
C VAL A 115 -4.74 21.59 -28.02
N LYS A 116 -4.60 20.97 -29.20
CA LYS A 116 -5.00 19.57 -29.41
C LYS A 116 -4.26 18.60 -28.49
N GLN A 117 -2.92 18.66 -28.47
CA GLN A 117 -2.11 17.77 -27.63
C GLN A 117 -2.49 17.91 -26.15
N ARG A 118 -2.68 19.15 -25.69
CA ARG A 118 -3.00 19.44 -24.30
C ARG A 118 -4.43 19.09 -23.94
N HIS A 119 -5.38 19.18 -24.87
CA HIS A 119 -6.74 18.69 -24.71
C HIS A 119 -6.75 17.17 -24.50
N ASP A 120 -6.02 16.43 -25.32
CA ASP A 120 -5.89 14.98 -25.18
C ASP A 120 -5.29 14.60 -23.81
N ASP A 121 -4.33 15.39 -23.31
CA ASP A 121 -3.77 15.19 -21.98
C ASP A 121 -4.80 15.44 -20.87
N VAL A 122 -5.64 16.47 -20.97
CA VAL A 122 -6.70 16.72 -19.97
C VAL A 122 -7.78 15.67 -20.00
N LYS A 123 -8.15 15.16 -21.18
CA LYS A 123 -9.08 14.03 -21.30
C LYS A 123 -8.54 12.77 -20.58
N LYS A 124 -7.23 12.50 -20.68
CA LYS A 124 -6.60 11.42 -19.90
C LYS A 124 -6.67 11.67 -18.40
N ILE A 125 -6.48 12.92 -17.96
CA ILE A 125 -6.61 13.30 -16.55
C ILE A 125 -8.05 13.09 -16.06
N GLU A 126 -9.05 13.43 -16.86
CA GLU A 126 -10.47 13.25 -16.51
C GLU A 126 -10.83 11.78 -16.36
N LYS A 127 -10.42 10.94 -17.32
CA LYS A 127 -10.54 9.49 -17.19
C LYS A 127 -9.83 8.96 -15.94
N THR A 128 -8.65 9.52 -15.63
CA THR A 128 -7.91 9.16 -14.42
C THR A 128 -8.69 9.55 -13.16
N ILE A 129 -9.33 10.72 -13.12
CA ILE A 129 -10.17 11.17 -11.99
C ILE A 129 -11.37 10.23 -11.79
N GLU A 130 -12.01 9.79 -12.87
CA GLU A 130 -13.11 8.80 -12.81
C GLU A 130 -12.62 7.47 -12.22
N GLU A 131 -11.48 6.95 -12.69
CA GLU A 131 -10.88 5.73 -12.18
C GLU A 131 -10.52 5.84 -10.68
N LEU A 132 -10.00 7.00 -10.26
CA LEU A 132 -9.68 7.27 -8.85
C LEU A 132 -10.94 7.37 -8.00
N ALA A 133 -12.01 7.98 -8.49
CA ALA A 133 -13.28 8.07 -7.78
C ALA A 133 -13.88 6.67 -7.53
N ALA A 134 -13.84 5.79 -8.52
CA ALA A 134 -14.23 4.40 -8.36
C ALA A 134 -13.37 3.69 -7.29
N MET A 135 -12.06 3.97 -7.25
CA MET A 135 -11.16 3.39 -6.26
C MET A 135 -11.45 3.88 -4.83
N VAL A 136 -11.75 5.17 -4.65
CA VAL A 136 -12.17 5.73 -3.35
C VAL A 136 -13.45 5.06 -2.85
N PHE A 137 -14.42 4.82 -3.74
CA PHE A 137 -15.66 4.14 -3.39
C PHE A 137 -15.42 2.70 -2.94
N GLU A 138 -14.62 1.93 -3.69
CA GLU A 138 -14.24 0.57 -3.30
C GLU A 138 -13.48 0.55 -1.96
N MET A 139 -12.63 1.55 -1.70
CA MET A 139 -11.91 1.67 -0.42
C MET A 139 -12.81 2.04 0.74
N ALA A 140 -13.80 2.91 0.53
CA ALA A 140 -14.78 3.23 1.56
C ALA A 140 -15.52 1.96 2.01
N GLN A 141 -15.88 1.10 1.07
CA GLN A 141 -16.50 -0.19 1.39
C GLN A 141 -15.57 -1.12 2.20
N MET A 142 -14.28 -1.19 1.87
CA MET A 142 -13.32 -2.01 2.61
C MET A 142 -13.05 -1.51 4.04
N VAL A 143 -13.20 -0.20 4.28
CA VAL A 143 -12.97 0.47 5.56
C VAL A 143 -14.20 0.36 6.50
N ASP A 144 -15.42 0.46 5.97
CA ASP A 144 -16.67 0.40 6.76
C ASP A 144 -16.89 -0.98 7.45
N GLU A 145 -16.34 -2.06 6.90
CA GLU A 145 -16.47 -3.42 7.48
C GLU A 145 -15.73 -3.62 8.82
N GLN A 146 -15.10 -2.60 9.42
CA GLN A 146 -14.02 -2.79 10.40
C GLN A 146 -14.25 -2.21 11.81
N GLN A 147 -15.48 -1.83 12.16
CA GLN A 147 -15.76 -1.09 13.40
C GLN A 147 -15.69 -1.89 14.71
N GLU A 148 -15.71 -3.23 14.67
CA GLU A 148 -15.85 -4.06 15.90
C GLU A 148 -14.50 -4.55 16.48
N ALA A 149 -13.36 -4.36 15.81
CA ALA A 149 -12.08 -5.00 16.20
C ALA A 149 -11.05 -4.07 16.86
N ILE A 150 -11.30 -2.76 16.92
CA ILE A 150 -10.30 -1.79 17.41
C ILE A 150 -10.18 -1.83 18.93
N ASP A 151 -11.29 -2.03 19.65
CA ASP A 151 -11.34 -2.01 21.12
C ASP A 151 -10.54 -3.15 21.80
N HIS A 152 -10.07 -4.15 21.05
CA HIS A 152 -9.33 -5.30 21.57
C HIS A 152 -7.86 -5.35 21.14
N ILE A 153 -7.35 -4.28 20.52
CA ILE A 153 -5.94 -4.21 20.08
C ILE A 153 -5.00 -3.96 21.25
N GLU A 154 -5.40 -3.16 22.24
CA GLU A 154 -4.57 -2.92 23.43
C GLU A 154 -4.27 -4.23 24.15
N ASP A 155 -5.31 -5.05 24.36
CA ASP A 155 -5.21 -6.40 24.92
C ASP A 155 -4.31 -7.31 24.06
N ALA A 156 -4.47 -7.25 22.73
CA ALA A 156 -3.67 -8.04 21.79
C ALA A 156 -2.17 -7.65 21.77
N ILE A 157 -1.87 -6.36 21.85
CA ILE A 157 -0.50 -5.84 21.91
C ILE A 157 0.13 -6.23 23.25
N GLU A 158 -0.62 -6.09 24.35
CA GLU A 158 -0.16 -6.48 25.68
C GLU A 158 0.15 -7.99 25.72
N GLU A 159 -0.75 -8.83 25.22
CA GLU A 159 -0.55 -10.28 25.14
C GLU A 159 0.65 -10.67 24.26
N SER A 160 0.79 -10.10 23.06
CA SER A 160 1.94 -10.36 22.19
C SER A 160 3.26 -9.89 22.81
N SER A 161 3.26 -8.76 23.51
CA SER A 161 4.44 -8.26 24.21
C SER A 161 4.86 -9.20 25.35
N ALA A 162 3.87 -9.73 26.10
CA ALA A 162 4.10 -10.71 27.15
C ALA A 162 4.67 -12.02 26.62
N GLN A 163 4.15 -12.53 25.49
CA GLN A 163 4.66 -13.76 24.85
C GLN A 163 6.10 -13.61 24.35
N VAL A 164 6.46 -12.46 23.78
CA VAL A 164 7.85 -12.17 23.35
C VAL A 164 8.79 -12.14 24.55
N GLU A 165 8.38 -11.49 25.65
CA GLU A 165 9.19 -11.43 26.86
C GLU A 165 9.36 -12.81 27.52
N GLU A 166 8.30 -13.62 27.56
CA GLU A 166 8.38 -15.00 28.04
C GLU A 166 9.28 -15.86 27.15
N GLY A 167 9.20 -15.72 25.83
CA GLY A 167 10.08 -16.38 24.86
C GLY A 167 11.56 -16.02 25.08
N HIS A 168 11.86 -14.74 25.32
CA HIS A 168 13.21 -14.30 25.68
C HIS A 168 13.72 -14.94 26.97
N LYS A 169 12.87 -15.04 28.00
CA LYS A 169 13.18 -15.72 29.27
C LYS A 169 13.43 -17.22 29.05
N ALA A 170 12.60 -17.89 28.27
CA ALA A 170 12.73 -19.31 27.95
C ALA A 170 14.05 -19.63 27.21
N ILE A 171 14.43 -18.80 26.22
CA ILE A 171 15.72 -18.93 25.51
C ILE A 171 16.89 -18.73 26.48
N GLY A 172 16.82 -17.71 27.33
CA GLY A 172 17.84 -17.45 28.35
C GLY A 172 18.03 -18.64 29.30
N GLN A 173 16.93 -19.20 29.80
CA GLN A 173 16.97 -20.40 30.65
C GLN A 173 17.50 -21.62 29.90
N ALA A 174 17.10 -21.84 28.65
CA ALA A 174 17.58 -22.95 27.82
C ALA A 174 19.11 -22.91 27.63
N ILE A 175 19.69 -21.71 27.44
CA ILE A 175 21.15 -21.53 27.36
C ILE A 175 21.83 -21.92 28.69
N VAL A 176 21.26 -21.51 29.83
CA VAL A 176 21.77 -21.85 31.17
C VAL A 176 21.69 -23.35 31.42
N TYR A 177 20.56 -23.99 31.11
CA TYR A 177 20.38 -25.43 31.22
C TYR A 177 21.37 -26.19 30.34
N ARG A 178 21.56 -25.78 29.08
CA ARG A 178 22.54 -26.38 28.16
C ARG A 178 23.97 -26.25 28.69
N LYS A 179 24.33 -25.13 29.32
CA LYS A 179 25.65 -24.94 29.94
C LYS A 179 25.84 -25.84 31.17
N LYS A 180 24.83 -25.97 32.03
CA LYS A 180 24.87 -26.86 33.21
C LYS A 180 24.89 -28.34 32.81
N SER A 181 24.10 -28.73 31.82
CA SER A 181 24.03 -30.10 31.29
C SER A 181 25.39 -30.57 30.75
N ARG A 182 26.09 -29.73 29.97
CA ARG A 182 27.45 -30.04 29.51
C ARG A 182 28.43 -30.31 30.66
N LYS A 183 28.41 -29.50 31.72
CA LYS A 183 29.27 -29.73 32.90
C LYS A 183 28.95 -31.06 33.59
N ARG A 184 27.67 -31.40 33.73
CA ARG A 184 27.24 -32.67 34.31
C ARG A 184 27.64 -33.86 33.44
N ALA A 185 27.54 -33.73 32.11
CA ALA A 185 27.98 -34.77 31.17
C ALA A 185 29.47 -35.11 31.34
N TRP A 186 30.34 -34.10 31.49
CA TRP A 186 31.78 -34.33 31.76
C TRP A 186 32.03 -35.04 33.09
N ILE A 187 31.26 -34.71 34.14
CA ILE A 187 31.36 -35.40 35.44
C ILE A 187 30.95 -36.88 35.30
N PHE A 188 29.86 -37.17 34.58
CA PHE A 188 29.44 -38.54 34.30
C PHE A 188 30.49 -39.31 33.50
N ILE A 189 31.07 -38.72 32.45
CA ILE A 189 32.14 -39.34 31.66
C ILE A 189 33.33 -39.68 32.56
N LEU A 190 33.75 -38.76 33.42
CA LEU A 190 34.88 -38.98 34.33
C LEU A 190 34.61 -40.12 35.32
N LEU A 191 33.40 -40.21 35.88
CA LEU A 191 33.01 -41.32 36.76
C LEU A 191 33.05 -42.67 36.04
N VAL A 192 32.59 -42.74 34.79
CA VAL A 192 32.64 -43.97 33.98
C VAL A 192 34.08 -44.40 33.70
N VAL A 193 34.97 -43.46 33.38
CA VAL A 193 36.40 -43.75 33.15
C VAL A 193 37.05 -44.32 34.41
N ILE A 194 36.80 -43.73 35.58
CA ILE A 194 37.33 -44.23 36.86
C ILE A 194 36.86 -45.67 37.11
N LEU A 195 35.57 -45.95 36.89
CA LEU A 195 35.01 -47.28 37.07
C LEU A 195 35.71 -48.33 36.18
N LEU A 196 35.96 -48.00 34.91
CA LEU A 196 36.66 -48.89 33.97
C LEU A 196 38.11 -49.17 34.39
N VAL A 197 38.82 -48.17 34.90
CA VAL A 197 40.19 -48.35 35.41
C VAL A 197 40.21 -49.30 36.60
N VAL A 198 39.29 -49.12 37.57
CA VAL A 198 39.20 -50.01 38.75
C VAL A 198 38.94 -51.45 38.32
N ILE A 199 37.99 -51.67 37.39
CA ILE A 199 37.69 -53.00 36.86
C ILE A 199 38.93 -53.60 36.17
N GLY A 200 39.64 -52.81 35.35
CA GLY A 200 40.86 -53.25 34.67
C GLY A 200 41.97 -53.68 35.63
N VAL A 201 42.19 -52.92 36.72
CA VAL A 201 43.18 -53.25 37.76
C VAL A 201 42.81 -54.55 38.49
N VAL A 202 41.55 -54.71 38.88
CA VAL A 202 41.08 -55.94 39.54
C VAL A 202 41.25 -57.16 38.64
N LEU A 203 40.90 -57.04 37.36
CA LEU A 203 41.09 -58.11 36.39
C LEU A 203 42.58 -58.42 36.18
N TYR A 204 43.44 -57.41 36.08
CA TYR A 204 44.89 -57.60 35.95
C TYR A 204 45.49 -58.36 37.14
N PHE A 205 45.13 -57.98 38.37
CA PHE A 205 45.59 -58.68 39.58
C PHE A 205 45.03 -60.10 39.71
N LYS A 206 43.86 -60.37 39.14
CA LYS A 206 43.26 -61.72 39.17
C LYS A 206 43.84 -62.65 38.09
N LEU A 207 44.30 -62.09 36.96
CA LEU A 207 44.83 -62.84 35.82
C LEU A 207 46.34 -63.07 35.90
N ARG A 208 47.03 -62.36 36.80
CA ARG A 208 48.44 -62.52 37.15
C ARG A 208 48.59 -63.42 38.36
#